data_AF-A0A841H4D5-F1
#
_entry.id   AF-A0A841H4D5-F1
#
_cell.length_a   1.000
_cell.length_b   1.000
_cell.length_c   1.000
_cell.angle_alpha   90.00
_cell.angle_beta   90.00
_cell.angle_gamma   90.00
#
_symmetry.space_group_name_H-M   'P 1'
#
loop_
_entity.id
_entity.type
_entity.pdbx_description
1 polymer ?
#
loop_
_entity_poly.entity_id
_entity_poly.type
_entity_poly.pdbx_seq_one_letter_code
_entity_poly.pdbx_strand_id
1 'polypeptide(L)' 'MPEPIPARLSDDGRTATWNPAATFAAQVLVRVRGASGDTEERRSMNSGRARVRDGERIEAILADERL' A
#
# COMPACT_ATOMS: atom_id res chain seq x y z
N MET A 1 6.70 13.89 2.27
CA MET A 1 6.31 12.50 1.97
C MET A 1 4.83 12.54 1.61
N PRO A 2 4.37 11.82 0.58
CA PRO A 2 2.96 11.81 0.20
C PRO A 2 2.10 11.39 1.37
N GLU A 3 0.93 12.03 1.55
CA GLU A 3 -0.01 11.63 2.57
C GLU A 3 -0.54 10.22 2.29
N PRO A 4 -0.70 9.38 3.33
CA PRO A 4 -1.31 8.06 3.16
C PRO A 4 -2.75 8.18 2.64
N ILE A 5 -3.06 7.37 1.63
CA ILE A 5 -4.42 7.12 1.19
C ILE A 5 -5.13 6.39 2.33
N PRO A 6 -6.33 6.84 2.76
CA PRO A 6 -7.12 6.13 3.74
C PRO A 6 -7.39 4.69 3.30
N ALA A 7 -6.82 3.74 4.04
CA ALA A 7 -6.91 2.32 3.77
C ALA A 7 -7.31 1.58 5.05
N ARG A 8 -8.12 0.54 4.88
CA ARG A 8 -8.37 -0.47 5.92
C ARG A 8 -7.34 -1.58 5.77
N LEU A 9 -6.66 -1.89 6.86
CA LEU A 9 -5.77 -3.05 6.97
C LEU A 9 -6.53 -4.24 7.55
N SER A 10 -6.20 -5.45 7.11
CA SER A 10 -6.60 -6.68 7.80
C SER A 10 -5.87 -6.82 9.13
N ASP A 11 -6.38 -7.66 10.03
CA ASP A 11 -5.80 -7.87 11.37
C ASP A 11 -4.35 -8.37 11.33
N ASP A 12 -4.03 -9.22 10.34
CA ASP A 12 -2.68 -9.70 10.08
C ASP A 12 -1.77 -8.63 9.41
N GLY A 13 -2.34 -7.49 9.02
CA GLY A 13 -1.66 -6.40 8.31
C GLY A 13 -1.23 -6.76 6.89
N ARG A 14 -1.64 -7.91 6.35
CA ARG A 14 -1.15 -8.39 5.04
C ARG A 14 -1.99 -7.95 3.87
N THR A 15 -3.23 -7.52 4.11
CA THR A 15 -4.15 -7.04 3.10
C THR A 15 -4.52 -5.60 3.43
N ALA A 16 -4.52 -4.75 2.40
CA ALA A 16 -5.04 -3.39 2.49
C ALA A 16 -6.15 -3.22 1.45
N THR A 17 -7.18 -2.47 1.81
CA THR A 17 -8.25 -2.05 0.90
C THR A 17 -8.48 -0.55 1.02
N TRP A 18 -8.67 0.15 -0.10
CA TRP A 18 -8.87 1.59 -0.15
C TRP A 18 -9.85 1.96 -1.26
N ASN A 19 -10.29 3.23 -1.30
CA ASN A 19 -11.06 3.76 -2.43
C ASN A 19 -10.11 4.14 -3.58
N PRO A 20 -10.15 3.46 -4.75
CA PRO A 20 -9.28 3.80 -5.88
C PRO A 20 -9.42 5.24 -6.37
N ALA A 21 -10.63 5.81 -6.26
CA ALA A 21 -10.88 7.17 -6.72
C ALA A 21 -10.16 8.24 -5.88
N ALA A 22 -9.63 7.89 -4.70
CA ALA A 22 -8.93 8.84 -3.84
C ALA A 22 -7.56 9.29 -4.38
N THR A 23 -6.98 8.54 -5.33
CA THR A 23 -5.58 8.74 -5.76
C THR A 23 -5.46 9.38 -7.13
N PHE A 24 -6.56 9.43 -7.91
CA PHE A 24 -6.61 9.85 -9.32
C PHE A 24 -5.45 9.35 -10.20
N ALA A 25 -4.84 8.22 -9.83
CA ALA A 25 -3.65 7.66 -10.47
C ALA A 25 -3.88 6.20 -10.86
N ALA A 26 -3.18 5.75 -11.90
CA ALA A 26 -3.23 4.35 -12.34
C ALA A 26 -2.55 3.39 -11.35
N GLN A 27 -1.61 3.90 -10.56
CA GLN A 27 -0.81 3.14 -9.60
C GLN A 27 -0.82 3.81 -8.22
N VAL A 28 -0.48 3.01 -7.22
CA VAL A 28 -0.21 3.43 -5.84
C VAL A 28 1.12 2.83 -5.39
N LEU A 29 1.72 3.43 -4.36
CA LEU A 29 2.84 2.84 -3.66
C LEU A 29 2.32 2.16 -2.39
N VAL A 30 2.66 0.88 -2.22
CA VAL A 30 2.39 0.10 -1.01
C VAL A 30 3.67 0.12 -0.18
N ARG A 31 3.63 0.78 0.98
CA ARG A 31 4.73 0.72 1.95
C ARG A 31 4.62 -0.57 2.74
N VAL A 32 5.65 -1.41 2.62
CA VAL A 32 5.70 -2.75 3.19
C VAL A 32 6.88 -2.85 4.15
N ARG A 33 6.61 -3.32 5.37
CA ARG A 33 7.64 -3.82 6.27
C ARG A 33 7.89 -5.28 5.96
N GLY A 34 9.11 -5.60 5.56
CA GLY A 34 9.58 -6.97 5.30
C GLY A 34 9.84 -7.75 6.59
N ALA A 35 10.06 -9.06 6.44
CA ALA A 35 10.34 -9.95 7.57
C ALA A 35 11.65 -9.63 8.30
N SER A 36 12.63 -9.02 7.61
CA SER A 36 13.88 -8.53 8.20
C SER A 36 13.70 -7.26 9.04
N GLY A 37 12.52 -6.63 8.99
CA GLY A 37 12.23 -5.34 9.63
C GLY A 37 12.47 -4.13 8.71
N ASP A 38 13.06 -4.33 7.54
CA ASP A 38 13.27 -3.28 6.55
C ASP A 38 11.94 -2.80 5.97
N THR A 39 11.88 -1.52 5.57
CA THR A 39 10.70 -0.92 4.94
C THR A 39 11.00 -0.58 3.49
N GLU A 40 10.11 -0.95 2.59
CA GLU A 40 10.22 -0.63 1.17
C GLU A 40 8.87 -0.19 0.58
N GLU A 41 8.93 0.54 -0.52
CA GLU A 41 7.75 1.00 -1.26
C GLU A 41 7.65 0.24 -2.59
N ARG A 42 6.51 -0.42 -2.80
CA ARG A 42 6.25 -1.25 -3.99
C ARG A 42 5.13 -0.65 -4.81
N ARG A 43 5.32 -0.58 -6.13
CA ARG A 43 4.23 -0.19 -7.04
C ARG A 43 3.18 -1.28 -7.12
N SER A 44 1.93 -0.85 -7.07
CA SER A 44 0.76 -1.71 -7.31
C SER A 44 -0.23 -0.97 -8.19
N MET A 45 -1.00 -1.71 -8.99
CA MET A 45 -2.12 -1.13 -9.72
C MET A 45 -3.14 -0.58 -8.72
N ASN A 46 -3.75 0.55 -9.04
CA ASN A 46 -4.79 1.16 -8.21
C ASN A 46 -6.13 0.42 -8.36
N SER A 47 -6.18 -0.84 -7.91
CA SER A 47 -7.37 -1.71 -7.97
C SER A 47 -8.23 -1.67 -6.69
N GLY A 48 -7.81 -0.91 -5.68
CA GLY A 48 -8.50 -0.81 -4.38
C GLY A 48 -8.14 -1.93 -3.40
N ARG A 49 -7.21 -2.81 -3.77
CA ARG A 49 -6.73 -3.88 -2.89
C ARG A 49 -5.28 -4.26 -3.19
N ALA A 50 -4.50 -4.47 -2.14
CA ALA A 50 -3.17 -5.08 -2.21
C ALA A 50 -3.03 -6.18 -1.16
N ARG A 51 -2.18 -7.17 -1.45
CA ARG A 51 -1.79 -8.22 -0.50
C ARG A 51 -0.28 -8.45 -0.59
N VAL A 52 0.37 -8.58 0.56
CA VAL A 52 1.81 -8.86 0.69
C VAL A 52 2.08 -10.33 1.06
N ARG A 53 3.33 -10.75 0.95
CA ARG A 53 3.77 -12.14 1.20
C ARG A 53 3.70 -12.47 2.70
N ASP A 54 3.92 -13.74 3.01
CA ASP A 54 4.00 -14.21 4.40
C ASP A 54 5.22 -13.57 5.06
N GLY A 55 5.06 -13.12 6.31
CA GLY A 55 6.11 -12.38 7.05
C GLY A 55 6.23 -10.90 6.70
N GLU A 56 5.45 -10.39 5.75
CA GLU A 56 5.39 -8.96 5.39
C GLU A 56 4.15 -8.29 5.99
N ARG A 57 4.23 -6.99 6.26
CA ARG A 57 3.07 -6.18 6.69
C ARG A 57 2.98 -4.90 5.88
N ILE A 58 1.77 -4.52 5.48
CA ILE A 58 1.49 -3.23 4.86
C ILE A 58 1.40 -2.19 5.98
N GLU A 59 2.16 -1.11 5.85
CA GLU A 59 2.13 0.02 6.77
C GLU A 59 1.27 1.17 6.25
N ALA A 60 1.30 1.40 4.94
CA ALA A 60 0.55 2.48 4.31
C ALA A 60 0.33 2.23 2.81
N ILE A 61 -0.71 2.85 2.28
CA ILE A 61 -0.93 3.03 0.84
C ILE A 61 -0.69 4.51 0.55
N LEU A 62 0.11 4.82 -0.46
CA LEU A 62 0.51 6.19 -0.81
C LEU A 62 0.15 6.46 -2.27
N ALA A 63 -0.17 7.70 -2.61
CA ALA A 63 -0.34 8.09 -4.00
C ALA A 63 1.00 7.96 -4.75
N ASP A 64 0.98 7.40 -5.96
CA ASP A 64 2.14 7.46 -6.86
C ASP A 64 2.12 8.80 -7.60
N GLU A 65 2.76 9.81 -7.03
CA GLU A 65 2.84 11.18 -7.59
C GLU A 65 3.78 11.28 -8.80
N ARG A 66 4.45 10.18 -9.18
CA ARG A 66 5.33 10.13 -10.35
C ARG A 66 4.48 9.81 -11.59
N LEU A 67 3.77 10.82 -12.08
CA LEU A 67 3.17 10.83 -13.43
C LEU A 67 4.27 10.93 -14.50
#